data_AF-A0AAW0XNM9-F1
#
_entry.id   AF-A0AAW0XNM9-F1
#
_cell.length_a   1.000
_cell.length_b   1.000
_cell.length_c   1.000
_cell.angle_alpha   90.00
_cell.angle_beta   90.00
_cell.angle_gamma   90.00
#
_symmetry.space_group_name_H-M   'P 1'
#
loop_
_entity.id
_entity.type
_entity.pdbx_description
1 polymer ?
#
loop_
_entity_poly.entity_id
_entity_poly.type
_entity_poly.pdbx_seq_one_letter_code
_entity_poly.pdbx_strand_id
1 'polypeptide(L)'
;ISYGVLGTNGMKDNILQCVTGTAVVVSKALLLCHFIFAFIIIINPVNQTLEGLLNFPNKMGVRRCLMRGAVMLGIISTGLAVPEFSKILDLVGGSTVTLMSFIMPPLCYLRLCSLSRLDGLPMRVLRSGEKVLLVLIMLVGVTGGVAATWSALQEILSPGAFTTTCFSRTTFLV
;
A
#
# COMPACT_ATOMS: atom_id res chain seq x y z
N ILE A 1 -13.32 -8.00 -18.59
CA ILE A 1 -14.09 -7.29 -19.65
C ILE A 1 -13.18 -6.31 -20.40
N SER A 2 -12.46 -5.41 -19.74
CA SER A 2 -11.60 -4.40 -20.38
C SER A 2 -10.52 -4.98 -21.32
N TYR A 3 -9.79 -6.01 -20.89
CA TYR A 3 -8.80 -6.71 -21.75
C TYR A 3 -9.41 -7.33 -23.02
N GLY A 4 -10.67 -7.79 -22.95
CA GLY A 4 -11.36 -8.38 -24.09
C GLY A 4 -11.89 -7.35 -25.09
N VAL A 5 -12.05 -6.09 -24.68
CA VAL A 5 -12.58 -5.01 -25.53
C VAL A 5 -11.47 -4.12 -26.10
N LEU A 6 -10.43 -3.83 -25.31
CA LEU A 6 -9.34 -2.91 -25.70
C LEU A 6 -8.14 -3.63 -26.34
N GLY A 7 -8.04 -4.95 -26.17
CA GLY A 7 -6.87 -5.73 -26.57
C GLY A 7 -5.62 -5.43 -25.72
N THR A 8 -4.56 -6.22 -25.90
CA THR A 8 -3.32 -6.11 -25.10
C THR A 8 -2.49 -4.86 -25.40
N ASN A 9 -2.59 -4.32 -26.62
CA ASN A 9 -1.71 -3.24 -27.08
C ASN A 9 -2.26 -1.83 -26.79
N GLY A 10 -3.52 -1.72 -26.37
CA GLY A 10 -4.19 -0.44 -26.06
C GLY A 10 -4.33 -0.12 -24.58
N MET A 11 -3.84 -1.00 -23.70
CA MET A 11 -3.99 -0.88 -22.25
C MET A 11 -2.82 -0.11 -21.63
N LYS A 12 -3.13 1.01 -20.99
CA LYS A 12 -2.26 1.72 -20.07
C LYS A 12 -2.57 1.28 -18.65
N ASP A 13 -1.60 1.39 -17.75
CA ASP A 13 -1.75 0.96 -16.35
C ASP A 13 -2.94 1.64 -15.65
N ASN A 14 -3.19 2.91 -16.00
CA ASN A 14 -4.42 3.59 -15.60
C ASN A 14 -5.50 3.40 -16.67
N ILE A 15 -6.48 2.55 -16.36
CA ILE A 15 -7.61 2.26 -17.24
C ILE A 15 -8.44 3.49 -17.62
N LEU A 16 -8.49 4.52 -16.77
CA LEU A 16 -9.20 5.77 -17.05
C LEU A 16 -8.52 6.61 -18.14
N GLN A 17 -7.27 6.28 -18.50
CA GLN A 17 -6.57 6.89 -19.63
C GLN A 17 -6.81 6.14 -20.96
N CYS A 18 -7.37 4.93 -20.91
CA CYS A 18 -7.61 4.09 -22.08
C CYS A 18 -8.96 4.36 -22.75
N VAL A 19 -9.88 5.02 -22.04
CA VAL A 19 -11.26 5.23 -22.49
C VAL A 19 -11.59 6.72 -22.50
N THR A 20 -12.21 7.18 -23.58
CA THR A 20 -12.65 8.57 -23.78
C THR A 20 -14.17 8.66 -23.78
N GLY A 21 -14.74 9.67 -23.13
CA GLY A 21 -16.18 9.91 -23.11
C GLY A 21 -16.63 10.69 -21.88
N THR A 22 -17.84 11.25 -21.93
CA THR A 22 -18.43 12.05 -20.84
C THR A 22 -18.59 11.24 -19.56
N ALA A 23 -18.99 9.97 -19.67
CA ALA A 23 -19.10 9.06 -18.53
C ALA A 23 -17.76 8.88 -17.79
N VAL A 24 -16.65 8.76 -18.51
CA VAL A 24 -15.31 8.62 -17.91
C VAL A 24 -14.88 9.90 -17.20
N VAL A 25 -15.22 11.07 -17.74
CA VAL A 25 -14.95 12.36 -17.08
C VAL A 25 -15.70 12.46 -15.75
N VAL A 26 -16.97 12.05 -15.72
CA VAL A 26 -17.77 11.98 -14.48
C VAL A 26 -17.16 10.99 -13.48
N SER A 27 -16.77 9.79 -13.93
CA SER A 27 -16.10 8.81 -13.06
C SER A 27 -14.77 9.32 -12.51
N LYS A 28 -13.97 10.03 -13.32
CA LYS A 28 -12.72 10.68 -12.88
C LYS A 28 -12.99 11.71 -11.79
N ALA A 29 -14.02 12.55 -11.95
CA ALA A 29 -14.40 13.55 -10.97
C ALA A 29 -14.87 12.92 -9.65
N LEU A 30 -15.73 11.89 -9.73
CA LEU A 30 -16.20 11.15 -8.56
C LEU A 30 -15.06 10.42 -7.83
N LEU A 31 -14.14 9.81 -8.57
CA LEU A 31 -12.98 9.13 -8.00
C LEU A 31 -12.03 10.12 -7.32
N LEU A 32 -11.78 11.27 -7.95
CA LEU A 32 -10.97 12.34 -7.35
C LEU A 32 -11.60 12.84 -6.04
N CYS A 33 -12.92 13.08 -6.06
CA CYS A 33 -13.68 13.46 -4.89
C CYS A 33 -13.55 12.42 -3.76
N HIS A 34 -13.75 11.14 -4.09
CA HIS A 34 -13.55 10.03 -3.15
C HIS A 34 -12.14 10.00 -2.56
N PHE A 35 -11.09 10.11 -3.40
CA PHE A 35 -9.71 10.08 -2.93
C PHE A 35 -9.37 11.25 -2.01
N ILE A 36 -9.89 12.47 -2.25
CA ILE A 36 -9.69 13.60 -1.34
C ILE A 36 -10.26 13.30 0.05
N PHE A 37 -11.50 12.82 0.11
CA PHE A 37 -12.15 12.50 1.39
C PHE A 37 -11.49 11.30 2.09
N ALA A 38 -11.21 10.23 1.35
CA ALA A 38 -10.57 9.04 1.88
C ALA A 38 -9.17 9.36 2.42
N PHE A 39 -8.40 10.19 1.71
CA PHE A 39 -7.07 10.61 2.13
C PHE A 39 -7.08 11.31 3.49
N ILE A 40 -8.02 12.25 3.71
CA ILE A 40 -8.16 12.97 4.99
C ILE A 40 -8.43 11.98 6.15
N ILE A 41 -9.26 10.97 5.92
CA ILE A 41 -9.58 9.96 6.94
C ILE A 41 -8.39 9.07 7.23
N ILE A 42 -7.68 8.61 6.20
CA ILE A 42 -6.58 7.64 6.32
C ILE A 42 -5.32 8.28 6.92
N ILE A 43 -5.01 9.53 6.60
CA ILE A 43 -3.77 10.17 7.04
C ILE A 43 -3.77 10.48 8.55
N ASN A 44 -4.94 10.68 9.14
CA ASN A 44 -5.06 11.03 10.55
C ASN A 44 -4.55 9.93 11.52
N PRO A 45 -4.98 8.66 11.44
CA PRO A 45 -4.44 7.59 12.28
C PRO A 45 -2.96 7.30 12.00
N VAL A 46 -2.50 7.48 10.75
CA VAL A 46 -1.06 7.36 10.41
C VAL A 46 -0.25 8.39 11.18
N ASN A 47 -0.69 9.66 11.16
CA ASN A 47 -0.05 10.72 11.91
C ASN A 47 -0.08 10.44 13.42
N GLN A 48 -1.22 10.00 13.96
CA GLN A 48 -1.33 9.67 15.39
C GLN A 48 -0.41 8.51 15.80
N THR A 49 -0.23 7.52 14.94
CA THR A 49 0.68 6.38 15.18
C THR A 49 2.14 6.85 15.22
N LEU A 50 2.54 7.71 14.28
CA LEU A 50 3.88 8.30 14.25
C LEU A 50 4.13 9.23 15.44
N GLU A 51 3.12 10.04 15.82
CA GLU A 51 3.17 10.89 17.02
C GLU A 51 3.35 10.05 18.30
N GLY A 52 2.65 8.91 18.39
CA GLY A 52 2.80 7.96 19.48
C GLY A 52 4.18 7.29 19.51
N LEU A 53 4.70 6.87 18.35
CA LEU A 53 6.03 6.25 18.25
C LEU A 53 7.15 7.21 18.66
N LEU A 54 6.99 8.50 18.38
CA LEU A 54 7.91 9.57 18.77
C LEU A 54 7.60 10.17 20.16
N ASN A 55 6.65 9.59 20.90
CA ASN A 55 6.20 10.02 22.23
C ASN A 55 5.87 11.53 22.32
N PHE A 56 5.24 12.09 21.28
CA PHE A 56 4.84 13.49 21.33
C PHE A 56 3.66 13.70 22.30
N PRO A 57 3.70 14.76 23.14
CA PRO A 57 2.61 15.04 24.05
C PRO A 57 1.33 15.37 23.26
N ASN A 58 0.19 14.85 23.72
CA ASN A 58 -1.14 14.99 23.09
C ASN A 58 -1.70 16.44 23.09
N LYS A 59 -0.88 17.45 23.38
CA LYS A 59 -1.26 18.87 23.29
C LYS A 59 -0.98 19.40 21.87
N MET A 60 -1.79 20.32 21.37
CA MET A 60 -1.48 21.00 20.12
C MET A 60 -0.23 21.86 20.32
N GLY A 61 0.86 21.48 19.68
CA GLY A 61 2.14 22.20 19.73
C GLY A 61 2.78 22.22 18.35
N VAL A 62 3.67 23.19 18.13
CA VAL A 62 4.39 23.39 16.85
C VAL A 62 5.05 22.11 16.35
N ARG A 63 5.53 21.26 17.28
CA ARG A 63 6.13 19.95 16.99
C ARG A 63 5.20 18.98 16.24
N ARG A 64 3.90 18.96 16.55
CA ARG A 64 2.91 18.12 15.84
C ARG A 64 2.63 18.68 14.44
N CYS A 65 2.56 19.99 14.30
CA CYS A 65 2.39 20.63 12.99
C CYS A 65 3.58 20.33 12.06
N LEU A 66 4.81 20.44 12.58
CA LEU A 66 6.02 20.10 11.84
C LEU A 66 6.06 18.63 11.42
N MET A 67 5.70 17.71 12.31
CA MET A 67 5.68 16.28 11.98
C MET A 67 4.62 15.94 10.92
N ARG A 68 3.39 16.47 11.04
CA ARG A 68 2.35 16.30 10.02
C ARG A 68 2.74 16.91 8.68
N GLY A 69 3.39 18.09 8.71
CA GLY A 69 3.98 18.72 7.54
C GLY A 69 5.06 17.86 6.90
N ALA A 70 5.94 17.26 7.70
CA ALA A 70 6.99 16.35 7.22
C ALA A 70 6.41 15.09 6.56
N VAL A 71 5.35 14.50 7.12
CA VAL A 71 4.65 13.37 6.49
C VAL A 71 4.04 13.78 5.15
N MET A 72 3.35 14.92 5.08
CA MET A 72 2.82 15.41 3.80
C MET A 72 3.91 15.71 2.77
N LEU A 73 5.02 16.31 3.20
CA LEU A 73 6.18 16.52 2.35
C LEU A 73 6.74 15.20 1.81
N GLY A 74 6.81 14.15 2.64
CA GLY A 74 7.22 12.82 2.21
C GLY A 74 6.29 12.22 1.16
N ILE A 75 4.97 12.35 1.34
CA ILE A 75 3.95 11.87 0.39
C ILE A 75 4.09 12.62 -0.95
N ILE A 76 4.18 13.95 -0.91
CA ILE A 76 4.35 14.77 -2.12
C ILE A 76 5.67 14.42 -2.83
N SER A 77 6.76 14.28 -2.08
CA SER A 77 8.07 13.91 -2.62
C SER A 77 8.03 12.56 -3.33
N THR A 78 7.33 11.58 -2.75
CA THR A 78 7.16 10.26 -3.37
C THR A 78 6.36 10.34 -4.67
N GLY A 79 5.28 11.13 -4.69
CA GLY A 79 4.50 11.37 -5.90
C GLY A 79 5.25 12.12 -6.99
N LEU A 80 6.25 12.94 -6.63
CA LEU A 80 7.10 13.65 -7.58
C LEU A 80 8.26 12.78 -8.11
N ALA A 81 8.73 11.84 -7.28
CA ALA A 81 9.85 10.96 -7.58
C ALA A 81 9.47 9.72 -8.40
N VAL A 82 8.22 9.24 -8.33
CA VAL A 82 7.78 8.05 -9.07
C VAL A 82 6.71 8.42 -10.10
N PRO A 83 7.02 8.36 -11.41
CA PRO A 83 6.09 8.81 -12.46
C PRO A 83 4.90 7.85 -12.66
N GLU A 84 5.04 6.57 -12.27
CA GLU A 84 4.02 5.54 -12.44
C GLU A 84 3.48 5.04 -11.09
N PHE A 85 2.23 5.40 -10.78
CA PHE A 85 1.56 5.01 -9.53
C PHE A 85 1.44 3.48 -9.36
N SER A 86 1.32 2.75 -10.46
CA SER A 86 1.19 1.29 -10.43
C SER A 86 2.41 0.60 -9.82
N LYS A 87 3.62 1.12 -10.06
CA LYS A 87 4.84 0.57 -9.45
C LYS A 87 4.85 0.70 -7.93
N ILE A 88 4.32 1.80 -7.40
CA ILE A 88 4.14 1.99 -5.95
C ILE A 88 3.11 1.00 -5.41
N LEU A 89 1.97 0.85 -6.11
CA LEU A 89 0.93 -0.09 -5.72
C LEU A 89 1.43 -1.54 -5.71
N ASP A 90 2.22 -1.94 -6.71
CA ASP A 90 2.79 -3.28 -6.80
C ASP A 90 3.79 -3.54 -5.66
N LEU A 91 4.62 -2.54 -5.31
CA LEU A 91 5.53 -2.64 -4.18
C LEU A 91 4.78 -2.75 -2.85
N VAL A 92 3.80 -1.87 -2.60
CA VAL A 92 3.00 -1.87 -1.37
C VAL A 92 2.14 -3.14 -1.26
N GLY A 93 1.57 -3.58 -2.37
CA GLY A 93 0.78 -4.81 -2.48
C GLY A 93 1.62 -6.05 -2.24
N GLY A 94 2.79 -6.14 -2.89
CA GLY A 94 3.72 -7.26 -2.77
C GLY A 94 4.35 -7.38 -1.39
N SER A 95 4.53 -6.27 -0.67
CA SER A 95 5.18 -6.25 0.64
C SER A 95 4.18 -6.17 1.80
N THR A 96 3.62 -4.99 2.07
CA THR A 96 2.80 -4.72 3.26
C THR A 96 1.49 -5.50 3.23
N VAL A 97 0.82 -5.54 2.08
CA VAL A 97 -0.47 -6.25 1.98
C VAL A 97 -0.27 -7.75 2.08
N THR A 98 0.77 -8.33 1.46
CA THR A 98 1.05 -9.77 1.63
C THR A 98 1.36 -10.13 3.07
N LEU A 99 2.17 -9.32 3.76
CA LEU A 99 2.48 -9.50 5.17
C LEU A 99 1.21 -9.43 6.04
N MET A 100 0.37 -8.42 5.82
CA MET A 100 -0.84 -8.21 6.62
C MET A 100 -1.95 -9.23 6.32
N SER A 101 -2.04 -9.75 5.11
CA SER A 101 -3.13 -10.65 4.69
C SER A 101 -2.76 -12.14 4.76
N PHE A 102 -1.53 -12.53 4.45
CA PHE A 102 -1.13 -13.94 4.39
C PHE A 102 -0.28 -14.40 5.58
N ILE A 103 0.41 -13.49 6.25
CA ILE A 103 1.37 -13.85 7.32
C ILE A 103 0.79 -13.52 8.70
N MET A 104 0.34 -12.28 8.90
CA MET A 104 -0.20 -11.84 10.20
C MET A 104 -1.38 -12.69 10.71
N PRO A 105 -2.42 -12.99 9.91
CA PRO A 105 -3.59 -13.70 10.43
C PRO A 105 -3.27 -15.15 10.85
N PRO A 106 -2.55 -15.96 10.04
CA PRO A 106 -2.12 -17.30 10.48
C PRO A 106 -1.17 -17.28 11.66
N LEU A 107 -0.24 -16.32 11.74
CA LEU A 107 0.67 -16.19 12.89
C LEU A 107 -0.11 -15.90 14.17
N CYS A 108 -1.00 -14.90 14.15
CA CYS A 108 -1.84 -14.58 15.30
C CYS A 108 -2.72 -15.78 15.70
N TYR A 109 -3.31 -16.49 14.74
CA TYR A 109 -4.13 -17.67 14.99
C TYR A 109 -3.32 -18.81 15.64
N LEU A 110 -2.13 -19.13 15.12
CA LEU A 110 -1.27 -20.16 15.68
C LEU A 110 -0.76 -19.77 17.08
N ARG A 111 -0.43 -18.50 17.30
CA ARG A 111 -0.04 -17.99 18.62
C ARG A 111 -1.18 -18.14 19.63
N LEU A 112 -2.40 -17.74 19.26
CA LEU A 112 -3.58 -17.88 20.12
C LEU A 112 -3.85 -19.34 20.50
N CYS A 113 -3.72 -20.27 19.55
CA CYS A 113 -3.93 -21.69 19.82
C CYS A 113 -2.77 -22.38 20.56
N SER A 114 -1.59 -21.75 20.59
CA SER A 114 -0.42 -22.24 21.34
C SER A 114 -0.40 -21.78 22.80
N LEU A 115 -1.09 -20.69 23.13
CA LEU A 115 -1.16 -20.16 24.49
C LEU A 115 -1.97 -21.11 25.36
N SER A 116 -1.31 -21.87 26.25
CA SER A 116 -1.91 -23.01 26.96
C SER A 116 -2.96 -22.65 28.03
N ARG A 117 -3.28 -21.37 28.24
CA ARG A 117 -4.37 -20.89 29.12
C ARG A 117 -4.57 -19.38 28.90
N LEU A 118 -5.62 -18.99 28.19
CA LEU A 118 -6.28 -17.70 28.39
C LEU A 118 -7.50 -17.98 29.27
N ASP A 119 -7.63 -17.25 30.39
CA ASP A 119 -8.61 -17.45 31.46
C ASP A 119 -9.98 -18.00 31.01
N GLY A 120 -10.22 -19.29 31.27
CA GLY A 120 -11.56 -19.91 31.25
C GLY A 120 -12.17 -20.26 29.90
N LEU A 121 -11.52 -20.00 28.76
CA LEU A 121 -12.07 -20.35 27.43
C LEU A 121 -11.63 -21.75 26.97
N PRO A 122 -12.53 -22.59 26.42
CA PRO A 122 -12.15 -23.87 25.83
C PRO A 122 -11.28 -23.63 24.61
N MET A 123 -10.02 -24.07 24.66
CA MET A 123 -9.10 -23.90 23.55
C MET A 123 -9.38 -24.90 22.43
N ARG A 124 -9.41 -24.40 21.19
CA ARG A 124 -9.47 -25.24 20.00
C ARG A 124 -8.09 -25.86 19.74
N VAL A 125 -7.99 -27.18 19.94
CA VAL A 125 -6.80 -27.96 19.56
C VAL A 125 -6.79 -28.11 18.04
N LEU A 126 -5.83 -27.49 17.35
CA LEU A 126 -5.72 -27.61 15.89
C LEU A 126 -5.32 -29.04 15.51
N ARG A 127 -6.04 -29.60 14.55
CA ARG A 127 -5.64 -30.84 13.88
C ARG A 127 -4.36 -30.58 13.08
N SER A 128 -3.44 -31.55 13.02
CA SER A 128 -2.17 -31.39 12.30
C SER A 128 -2.34 -30.94 10.84
N GLY A 129 -3.42 -31.36 10.17
CA GLY A 129 -3.73 -30.90 8.81
C GLY A 129 -4.07 -29.41 8.70
N GLU A 130 -4.76 -28.82 9.68
CA GLU A 130 -5.06 -27.39 9.70
C GLU A 130 -3.77 -26.57 9.89
N LYS A 131 -2.83 -27.05 10.72
CA LYS A 131 -1.51 -26.43 10.89
C LYS A 131 -0.71 -26.46 9.60
N VAL A 132 -0.70 -27.59 8.90
CA VAL A 132 0.00 -27.73 7.60
C VAL A 132 -0.59 -26.76 6.57
N LEU A 133 -1.92 -26.64 6.48
CA LEU A 133 -2.56 -25.69 5.58
C LEU A 133 -2.18 -24.24 5.89
N LEU A 134 -2.17 -23.84 7.16
CA LEU A 134 -1.79 -22.48 7.57
C LEU A 134 -0.32 -22.18 7.23
N VAL A 135 0.58 -23.15 7.45
CA VAL A 135 1.99 -23.03 7.06
C VAL A 135 2.13 -22.95 5.54
N LEU A 136 1.37 -23.73 4.78
CA LEU A 136 1.37 -23.67 3.31
C LEU A 136 0.95 -22.27 2.81
N ILE A 137 -0.13 -21.71 3.37
CA ILE A 137 -0.61 -20.36 3.00
C ILE A 137 0.45 -19.31 3.30
N MET A 138 1.12 -19.39 4.46
CA MET A 138 2.23 -18.50 4.80
C MET A 138 3.40 -18.65 3.82
N LEU A 139 3.80 -19.89 3.47
CA LEU A 139 4.89 -20.13 2.54
C LEU A 139 4.59 -19.56 1.15
N VAL A 140 3.41 -19.85 0.60
CA VAL A 140 2.97 -19.31 -0.70
C VAL A 140 2.95 -17.79 -0.66
N GLY A 141 2.39 -17.21 0.41
CA GLY A 141 2.34 -15.77 0.62
C GLY A 141 3.72 -15.11 0.68
N VAL A 142 4.68 -15.74 1.38
CA VAL A 142 6.08 -15.26 1.45
C VAL A 142 6.74 -15.34 0.08
N THR A 143 6.65 -16.47 -0.61
CA THR A 143 7.30 -16.62 -1.93
C THR A 143 6.71 -15.66 -2.96
N GLY A 144 5.38 -15.51 -2.98
CA GLY A 144 4.70 -14.58 -3.89
C GLY A 144 4.99 -13.13 -3.54
N GLY A 145 4.98 -12.78 -2.26
CA GLY A 145 5.27 -11.42 -1.80
C GLY A 145 6.71 -11.00 -2.07
N VAL A 146 7.68 -11.88 -1.82
CA VAL A 146 9.10 -11.63 -2.14
C VAL A 146 9.30 -11.47 -3.64
N ALA A 147 8.73 -12.36 -4.46
CA ALA A 147 8.83 -12.26 -5.91
C ALA A 147 8.22 -10.96 -6.45
N ALA A 148 7.01 -10.60 -6.01
CA ALA A 148 6.34 -9.36 -6.42
C ALA A 148 7.11 -8.11 -5.99
N THR A 149 7.59 -8.09 -4.74
CA THR A 149 8.38 -6.98 -4.20
C THR A 149 9.69 -6.82 -4.98
N TRP A 150 10.36 -7.93 -5.30
CA TRP A 150 11.60 -7.92 -6.07
C TRP A 150 11.41 -7.39 -7.49
N SER A 151 10.36 -7.85 -8.18
CA SER A 151 10.00 -7.35 -9.51
C SER A 151 9.73 -5.84 -9.49
N ALA A 152 8.90 -5.37 -8.56
CA ALA A 152 8.60 -3.94 -8.44
C ALA A 152 9.86 -3.11 -8.11
N LEU A 153 10.75 -3.63 -7.26
CA LEU A 153 11.98 -2.95 -6.88
C LEU A 153 12.94 -2.81 -8.08
N GLN A 154 13.08 -3.85 -8.91
CA GLN A 154 13.92 -3.77 -10.11
C GLN A 154 13.41 -2.73 -11.09
N GLU A 155 12.09 -2.59 -11.25
CA GLU A 155 11.50 -1.60 -12.13
C GLU A 155 11.72 -0.18 -11.61
N ILE A 156 11.53 0.06 -10.31
CA ILE A 156 11.75 1.37 -9.67
C ILE A 156 13.24 1.77 -9.69
N LEU A 157 14.16 0.81 -9.50
CA LEU A 157 15.60 1.07 -9.46
C LEU A 157 16.29 1.00 -10.84
N SER A 158 15.53 0.76 -11.90
CA SER A 158 16.10 0.67 -13.24
C SER A 158 16.77 1.99 -13.67
N PRO A 159 17.96 1.94 -14.29
CA PRO A 159 18.69 3.13 -14.71
C PRO A 159 17.95 3.82 -15.87
N GLY A 160 17.07 4.75 -15.52
CA GLY A 160 16.15 5.44 -16.44
C GLY A 160 14.84 5.85 -15.76
N ALA A 161 14.40 5.14 -14.73
CA ALA A 161 13.16 5.42 -13.99
C ALA A 161 13.12 6.83 -13.39
N PHE A 162 14.28 7.36 -12.97
CA PHE A 162 14.37 8.71 -12.37
C PHE A 162 14.60 9.85 -13.38
N THR A 163 14.91 9.55 -14.64
CA THR A 163 15.21 10.60 -15.65
C THR A 163 13.99 11.36 -16.16
N THR A 164 12.79 10.80 -16.00
CA THR A 164 11.51 11.44 -16.35
C THR A 164 10.81 12.05 -15.14
N THR A 165 11.48 12.14 -13.99
CA THR A 165 10.89 12.72 -12.79
C THR A 165 10.81 14.24 -12.88
N CYS A 166 9.80 14.81 -12.24
CA CYS A 166 9.62 16.26 -12.19
C CYS A 166 10.74 16.96 -11.39
N PHE A 167 11.55 16.23 -10.62
CA PHE A 167 12.78 16.74 -10.01
C PHE A 167 13.91 16.96 -11.03
N SER A 168 13.98 16.12 -12.07
CA SER A 168 15.00 16.22 -13.13
C SER A 168 14.60 17.19 -14.25
N ARG A 169 13.31 17.53 -14.38
CA ARG A 169 12.82 18.47 -15.38
C ARG A 169 12.93 19.89 -14.82
N THR A 170 13.99 20.61 -15.20
CA THR A 170 14.34 22.00 -14.85
C THR A 170 13.34 23.06 -15.37
N THR A 171 12.04 22.76 -15.47
CA THR A 171 11.01 23.61 -16.10
C THR A 171 9.86 23.98 -15.15
N PHE A 172 10.15 24.12 -13.85
CA PHE A 172 9.20 24.68 -12.87
C PHE A 172 9.62 26.08 -12.36
N LEU A 173 10.63 26.70 -12.99
CA LEU A 173 11.13 28.05 -12.67
C LEU A 173 11.26 28.96 -13.92
N VAL A 174 10.29 28.91 -14.84
CA VAL A 174 10.00 30.01 -15.77
C VAL A 174 8.49 30.11 -15.94
#